data_AF-A0A0C5UZY5-F1
#
_entry.id   AF-A0A0C5UZY5-F1
#
_cell.length_a   1.000
_cell.length_b   1.000
_cell.length_c   1.000
_cell.angle_alpha   90.00
_cell.angle_beta   90.00
_cell.angle_gamma   90.00
#
_symmetry.space_group_name_H-M   'P 1'
#
loop_
_entity.id
_entity.type
_entity.pdbx_description
1 polymer ?
#
loop_
_entity_poly.entity_id
_entity_poly.type
_entity_poly.pdbx_seq_one_letter_code
_entity_poly.pdbx_strand_id
1 'polypeptide(L)'
;MVTLGVLLYFQWQPAEINSTSQLPEPLWSNALAIDASYTAIFAESTHLAPVTETFKIKSRIIGPSNDPANPTQGSDVELLEMALWQLGISPQKSGTVPSEWKAGAYGAEINSLRFTRANGTEVWTTNCTGELANDRSIFYPGNVNDCAVGRVSLELMLAQFQARNNNNNYYVSTDEIDAQTGRLDDVTLVLLKRDYMQYMSSRHSNPRPVIRSSDTQFATWLDNAVAIWSDGITLPDGESHVPASYTEAIHNQVIAEAGIDRHAEAEDDPYTRARLLQAWIGGESPHHWGTNAAATEGQPYQPTPYRITEGADEHGSLSFSQLVYPLRYGTRSACAALTATDLNLYDPADQVKLFTVYLSSESTDDHNCPGGMNQAFAHNNLGTNYELADTAGENIHDLVRIVGKDTLGTAEDHYEKLAKAVFYYNSAHRWIQGPTRKSWPFILKYKQYRADSTGNSTRTNVCHSCKYSIQIRREFLGRDHLRTYIWAGGRYPLVLPDGTAHPNGGQAWCLAYGEHEWISGVTFDSAMSQTRRIVNGNPNAGDHNYATTCN
;
A
#
# COMPACT_ATOMS: atom_id res chain seq x y z
N MET A 1 7.90 -3.39 37.13
CA MET A 1 9.33 -3.08 36.85
C MET A 1 9.65 -3.05 35.36
N VAL A 2 9.02 -3.91 34.53
CA VAL A 2 9.16 -3.90 33.06
C VAL A 2 8.59 -2.62 32.41
N THR A 3 7.55 -2.02 33.01
CA THR A 3 6.85 -0.80 32.57
C THR A 3 7.74 0.43 32.43
N LEU A 4 8.76 0.59 33.28
CA LEU A 4 9.62 1.77 33.27
C LEU A 4 10.90 1.59 32.45
N GLY A 5 11.45 0.39 32.37
CA GLY A 5 12.65 0.15 31.55
C GLY A 5 12.38 0.31 30.06
N VAL A 6 11.14 0.07 29.65
CA VAL A 6 10.63 0.39 28.32
C VAL A 6 10.53 1.91 28.19
N LEU A 7 9.69 2.60 28.98
CA LEU A 7 9.46 4.06 28.88
C LEU A 7 10.69 4.96 29.09
N LEU A 8 11.66 4.59 29.94
CA LEU A 8 12.91 5.35 30.12
C LEU A 8 13.85 5.22 28.90
N TYR A 9 13.77 4.13 28.13
CA TYR A 9 14.49 4.00 26.86
C TYR A 9 13.98 5.00 25.80
N PHE A 10 12.77 5.56 25.96
CA PHE A 10 12.14 6.52 25.03
C PHE A 10 12.74 7.93 25.14
N GLN A 11 13.38 8.29 26.25
CA GLN A 11 13.93 9.64 26.47
C GLN A 11 15.45 9.76 26.40
N TRP A 12 16.18 8.65 26.46
CA TRP A 12 17.62 8.70 26.72
C TRP A 12 18.42 7.93 25.67
N GLN A 13 18.72 8.61 24.55
CA GLN A 13 19.98 8.39 23.85
C GLN A 13 20.93 9.53 24.20
N PRO A 14 22.18 9.26 24.61
CA PRO A 14 23.18 10.32 24.71
C PRO A 14 23.32 10.97 23.33
N ALA A 15 23.49 12.30 23.31
CA ALA A 15 23.72 13.01 22.07
C ALA A 15 24.97 12.44 21.38
N GLU A 16 24.82 11.75 20.25
CA GLU A 16 25.97 11.31 19.48
C GLU A 16 26.61 12.54 18.83
N ILE A 17 27.89 12.73 19.16
CA ILE A 17 28.75 13.70 18.51
C ILE A 17 28.97 13.20 17.08
N ASN A 18 28.44 13.94 16.11
CA ASN A 18 28.85 13.84 14.71
C ASN A 18 30.39 13.92 14.63
N SER A 19 31.08 12.89 14.14
CA SER A 19 32.04 13.04 13.04
C SER A 19 32.86 11.79 12.74
N THR A 20 33.16 11.71 11.46
CA THR A 20 34.10 10.90 10.69
C THR A 20 35.57 10.90 11.17
N SER A 21 35.86 10.79 12.47
CA SER A 21 37.24 10.66 12.96
C SER A 21 37.38 9.56 14.01
N GLN A 22 38.53 8.87 14.00
CA GLN A 22 38.89 7.79 14.92
C GLN A 22 38.52 8.14 16.37
N LEU A 23 37.68 7.30 16.98
CA LEU A 23 37.03 7.50 18.29
C LEU A 23 38.01 7.85 19.43
N PRO A 24 37.77 8.92 20.21
CA PRO A 24 37.99 8.88 21.65
C PRO A 24 36.85 8.09 22.31
N GLU A 25 37.13 7.45 23.44
CA GLU A 25 36.13 6.78 24.27
C GLU A 25 34.96 7.73 24.62
N PRO A 26 33.74 7.22 24.87
CA PRO A 26 32.60 8.07 25.21
C PRO A 26 32.93 8.99 26.40
N LEU A 27 32.68 10.30 26.23
CA LEU A 27 32.95 11.38 27.20
C LEU A 27 32.28 11.17 28.58
N TRP A 28 31.37 10.21 28.69
CA TRP A 28 30.68 9.82 29.90
C TRP A 28 30.07 8.42 29.79
N SER A 29 29.85 7.76 30.93
CA SER A 29 29.11 6.50 31.04
C SER A 29 27.87 6.67 31.92
N ASN A 30 26.86 5.83 31.66
CA ASN A 30 25.56 5.87 32.33
C ASN A 30 25.36 4.60 33.16
N ALA A 31 24.92 4.75 34.41
CA ALA A 31 24.46 3.65 35.25
C ALA A 31 23.06 3.97 35.81
N LEU A 32 22.10 3.09 35.52
CA LEU A 32 20.77 3.11 36.12
C LEU A 32 20.72 2.07 37.24
N ALA A 33 20.58 2.51 38.48
CA ALA A 33 20.48 1.62 39.61
C ALA A 33 19.02 1.22 39.90
N ILE A 34 18.85 0.06 40.52
CA ILE A 34 17.53 -0.55 40.85
C ILE A 34 16.74 0.33 41.83
N ASP A 35 17.42 1.23 42.53
CA ASP A 35 16.83 2.20 43.47
C ASP A 35 16.34 3.49 42.80
N ALA A 36 16.28 3.51 41.46
CA ALA A 36 15.87 4.68 40.69
C ALA A 36 16.82 5.88 40.79
N SER A 37 18.11 5.61 40.96
CA SER A 37 19.14 6.62 40.76
C SER A 37 19.76 6.49 39.36
N TYR A 38 19.82 7.62 38.67
CA TYR A 38 20.60 7.79 37.44
C TYR A 38 21.90 8.50 37.81
N THR A 39 23.04 7.93 37.41
CA THR A 39 24.35 8.56 37.61
C THR A 39 25.06 8.77 36.28
N ALA A 40 25.37 10.04 35.99
CA ALA A 40 26.22 10.46 34.89
C ALA A 40 27.68 10.52 35.37
N ILE A 41 28.58 9.75 34.73
CA ILE A 41 30.01 9.72 35.08
C ILE A 41 30.81 10.28 33.90
N PHE A 42 31.44 11.44 34.06
CA PHE A 42 32.19 12.10 32.99
C PHE A 42 33.62 11.53 32.88
N ALA A 43 33.96 10.96 31.73
CA ALA A 43 35.22 10.24 31.47
C ALA A 43 36.44 11.18 31.30
N GLU A 44 36.24 12.39 30.76
CA GLU A 44 37.35 13.32 30.45
C GLU A 44 37.40 14.60 31.32
N SER A 45 36.49 14.76 32.28
CA SER A 45 36.47 15.91 33.19
C SER A 45 36.57 15.45 34.65
N THR A 46 37.79 15.20 35.12
CA THR A 46 38.11 14.83 36.52
C THR A 46 37.69 15.88 37.56
N HIS A 47 37.26 17.05 37.11
CA HIS A 47 36.81 18.19 37.91
C HIS A 47 35.28 18.28 38.03
N LEU A 48 34.53 17.45 37.29
CA LEU A 48 33.08 17.34 37.44
C LEU A 48 32.78 16.11 38.31
N ALA A 49 32.19 16.34 39.48
CA ALA A 49 31.69 15.26 40.31
C ALA A 49 30.55 14.52 39.57
N PRO A 50 30.40 13.19 39.76
CA PRO A 50 29.25 12.46 39.25
C PRO A 50 27.96 13.15 39.69
N VAL A 51 27.05 13.37 38.75
CA VAL A 51 25.71 13.89 39.06
C VAL A 51 24.80 12.68 39.21
N THR A 52 24.27 12.51 40.42
CA THR A 52 23.28 11.49 40.72
C THR A 52 21.92 12.15 40.89
N GLU A 53 20.97 11.82 40.01
CA GLU A 53 19.57 12.17 40.18
C GLU A 53 18.78 10.95 40.65
N THR A 54 18.11 11.08 41.80
CA THR A 54 17.13 10.11 42.28
C THR A 54 15.73 10.48 41.80
N PHE A 55 15.11 9.60 41.03
CA PHE A 55 13.72 9.70 40.64
C PHE A 55 12.88 8.66 41.40
N LYS A 56 11.57 8.87 41.51
CA LYS A 56 10.66 7.87 42.12
C LYS A 56 10.01 7.04 41.04
N ILE A 57 10.35 5.76 40.99
CA ILE A 57 9.65 4.80 40.13
C ILE A 57 8.32 4.44 40.79
N LYS A 58 7.23 4.91 40.19
CA LYS A 58 5.87 4.47 40.56
C LYS A 58 5.29 3.71 39.39
N SER A 59 4.98 2.43 39.59
CA SER A 59 4.13 1.71 38.66
C SER A 59 2.68 2.10 38.94
N ARG A 60 1.99 2.59 37.92
CA ARG A 60 0.53 2.77 37.93
C ARG A 60 -0.04 2.30 36.60
N ILE A 61 -1.31 1.95 36.61
CA ILE A 61 -2.06 1.70 35.37
C ILE A 61 -2.35 3.06 34.75
N ILE A 62 -1.96 3.24 33.49
CA ILE A 62 -2.35 4.40 32.69
C ILE A 62 -3.61 4.02 31.92
N GLY A 63 -4.68 4.77 32.07
CA GLY A 63 -5.97 4.45 31.49
C GLY A 63 -7.08 5.38 31.98
N PRO A 64 -8.32 5.17 31.51
CA PRO A 64 -9.47 5.93 31.97
C PRO A 64 -9.60 5.85 33.50
N SER A 65 -9.53 7.03 34.14
CA SER A 65 -9.69 7.17 35.58
C SER A 65 -11.17 7.10 35.94
N ASN A 66 -11.49 6.39 37.02
CA ASN A 66 -12.84 6.45 37.61
C ASN A 66 -13.08 7.77 38.37
N ASP A 67 -12.04 8.58 38.57
CA ASP A 67 -12.10 9.87 39.25
C ASP A 67 -11.90 11.02 38.23
N PRO A 68 -13.00 11.64 37.76
CA PRO A 68 -12.93 12.77 36.83
C PRO A 68 -12.34 14.04 37.47
N ALA A 69 -12.20 14.12 38.79
CA ALA A 69 -11.54 15.24 39.47
C ALA A 69 -10.00 15.10 39.51
N ASN A 70 -9.48 13.89 39.27
CA ASN A 70 -8.06 13.59 39.25
C ASN A 70 -7.72 12.80 37.98
N PRO A 71 -7.56 13.48 36.83
CA PRO A 71 -7.19 12.81 35.60
C PRO A 71 -5.83 12.12 35.75
N THR A 72 -5.67 10.97 35.09
CA THR A 72 -4.37 10.31 34.97
C THR A 72 -3.44 11.26 34.22
N GLN A 73 -2.48 11.87 34.91
CA GLN A 73 -1.58 12.87 34.32
C GLN A 73 -0.11 12.64 34.67
N GLY A 74 0.81 13.02 33.78
CA GLY A 74 2.26 12.94 33.99
C GLY A 74 3.07 12.77 32.71
N SER A 75 4.40 12.78 32.84
CA SER A 75 5.32 12.56 31.71
C SER A 75 5.22 11.15 31.11
N ASP A 76 4.79 10.16 31.90
CA ASP A 76 4.50 8.81 31.43
C ASP A 76 3.32 8.77 30.44
N VAL A 77 2.32 9.65 30.64
CA VAL A 77 1.18 9.81 29.73
C VAL A 77 1.62 10.52 28.44
N GLU A 78 2.41 11.59 28.55
CA GLU A 78 2.95 12.30 27.39
C GLU A 78 3.82 11.38 26.54
N LEU A 79 4.69 10.56 27.16
CA LEU A 79 5.52 9.60 26.44
C LEU A 79 4.70 8.51 25.74
N LEU A 80 3.63 8.05 26.37
CA LEU A 80 2.72 7.08 25.75
C LEU A 80 2.02 7.66 24.53
N GLU A 81 1.49 8.88 24.64
CA GLU A 81 0.85 9.59 23.52
C GLU A 81 1.84 9.82 22.38
N MET A 82 3.05 10.30 22.69
CA MET A 82 4.13 10.45 21.71
C MET A 82 4.43 9.12 21.02
N ALA A 83 4.63 8.04 21.78
CA ALA A 83 4.96 6.74 21.21
C ALA A 83 3.88 6.23 20.26
N LEU A 84 2.62 6.24 20.69
CA LEU A 84 1.49 5.79 19.87
C LEU A 84 1.34 6.66 18.61
N TRP A 85 1.48 7.97 18.77
CA TRP A 85 1.44 8.90 17.65
C TRP A 85 2.54 8.63 16.64
N GLN A 86 3.77 8.42 17.12
CA GLN A 86 4.91 8.09 16.26
C GLN A 86 4.71 6.80 15.47
N LEU A 87 4.04 5.82 16.06
CA LEU A 87 3.65 4.55 15.43
C LEU A 87 2.42 4.68 14.51
N GLY A 88 2.02 5.90 14.15
CA GLY A 88 0.94 6.16 13.21
C GLY A 88 -0.47 6.11 13.79
N ILE A 89 -0.64 5.70 15.06
CA ILE A 89 -1.94 5.57 15.71
C ILE A 89 -2.59 6.94 15.89
N SER A 90 -3.79 7.10 15.34
CA SER A 90 -4.52 8.35 15.45
C SER A 90 -5.22 8.48 16.80
N PRO A 91 -5.22 9.67 17.44
CA PRO A 91 -6.09 9.91 18.59
C PRO A 91 -7.53 10.20 18.20
N GLN A 92 -7.82 10.32 16.91
CA GLN A 92 -9.12 10.74 16.39
C GLN A 92 -10.05 9.57 16.11
N LYS A 93 -11.31 9.69 16.50
CA LYS A 93 -12.35 8.74 16.08
C LYS A 93 -12.67 8.88 14.58
N SER A 94 -12.82 7.74 13.91
CA SER A 94 -13.40 7.60 12.56
C SER A 94 -14.91 7.90 12.53
N GLY A 95 -15.45 8.22 11.35
CA GLY A 95 -16.90 8.24 11.11
C GLY A 95 -17.52 6.85 11.13
N THR A 96 -18.85 6.77 11.21
CA THR A 96 -19.61 5.51 11.32
C THR A 96 -19.91 4.85 9.97
N VAL A 97 -19.58 5.49 8.85
CA VAL A 97 -19.81 4.99 7.49
C VAL A 97 -18.46 4.60 6.88
N PRO A 98 -18.32 3.47 6.15
CA PRO A 98 -17.05 3.06 5.53
C PRO A 98 -16.38 4.11 4.64
N SER A 99 -17.16 4.99 4.00
CA SER A 99 -16.66 6.14 3.22
C SER A 99 -16.17 7.32 4.08
N GLU A 100 -16.44 7.28 5.38
CA GLU A 100 -16.10 8.28 6.39
C GLU A 100 -15.17 7.71 7.47
N TRP A 101 -14.58 6.53 7.26
CA TRP A 101 -13.54 5.96 8.12
C TRP A 101 -12.31 6.87 8.05
N LYS A 102 -12.38 7.91 8.89
CA LYS A 102 -11.52 9.09 8.92
C LYS A 102 -10.69 9.20 10.21
N ALA A 103 -10.36 8.07 10.85
CA ALA A 103 -9.52 8.01 12.06
C ALA A 103 -8.07 8.43 11.79
N GLY A 104 -7.76 9.72 11.70
CA GLY A 104 -6.40 10.20 11.38
C GLY A 104 -6.30 10.97 10.05
N ALA A 105 -7.43 11.19 9.37
CA ALA A 105 -7.55 11.98 8.13
C ALA A 105 -7.18 13.42 8.39
N TYR A 106 -7.35 13.81 9.64
CA TYR A 106 -7.04 15.11 10.15
C TYR A 106 -5.79 15.09 11.03
N GLY A 107 -5.00 14.01 11.00
CA GLY A 107 -3.61 13.87 11.47
C GLY A 107 -3.14 14.67 12.69
N ALA A 108 -3.98 14.88 13.70
CA ALA A 108 -3.68 15.85 14.75
C ALA A 108 -3.28 15.15 16.05
N GLU A 109 -2.07 15.42 16.53
CA GLU A 109 -1.62 15.13 17.89
C GLU A 109 -2.54 15.81 18.91
N ILE A 110 -2.54 15.32 20.15
CA ILE A 110 -3.10 16.10 21.25
C ILE A 110 -2.31 17.42 21.35
N ASN A 111 -3.02 18.52 21.61
CA ASN A 111 -2.48 19.88 21.65
C ASN A 111 -1.86 20.35 20.33
N SER A 112 -2.59 20.20 19.21
CA SER A 112 -2.14 20.66 17.91
C SER A 112 -3.15 21.56 17.19
N LEU A 113 -2.64 22.44 16.34
CA LEU A 113 -3.45 23.23 15.42
C LEU A 113 -3.90 22.34 14.26
N ARG A 114 -5.20 22.14 14.10
CA ARG A 114 -5.76 21.27 13.06
C ARG A 114 -5.80 21.96 11.70
N PHE A 115 -6.28 23.20 11.66
CA PHE A 115 -6.28 24.06 10.46
C PHE A 115 -6.61 25.50 10.83
N THR A 116 -6.35 26.41 9.88
CA THR A 116 -6.78 27.81 9.94
C THR A 116 -7.90 28.02 8.93
N ARG A 117 -9.04 28.52 9.38
CA ARG A 117 -10.18 28.86 8.51
C ARG A 117 -9.83 30.01 7.57
N ALA A 118 -10.58 30.16 6.48
CA ALA A 118 -10.39 31.25 5.50
C ALA A 118 -10.45 32.66 6.12
N ASN A 119 -11.12 32.82 7.27
CA ASN A 119 -11.19 34.07 8.03
C ASN A 119 -10.03 34.26 9.03
N GLY A 120 -8.99 33.42 8.99
CA GLY A 120 -7.83 33.47 9.87
C GLY A 120 -8.03 32.84 11.25
N THR A 121 -9.20 32.25 11.55
CA THR A 121 -9.43 31.59 12.85
C THR A 121 -8.75 30.22 12.92
N GLU A 122 -7.87 30.06 13.89
CA GLU A 122 -7.22 28.79 14.23
C GLU A 122 -8.21 27.82 14.89
N VAL A 123 -8.20 26.56 14.42
CA VAL A 123 -9.01 25.48 14.98
C VAL A 123 -8.09 24.46 15.63
N TRP A 124 -8.07 24.47 16.96
CA TRP A 124 -7.24 23.58 17.78
C TRP A 124 -7.93 22.24 18.06
N THR A 125 -7.15 21.21 18.37
CA THR A 125 -7.67 19.89 18.77
C THR A 125 -8.49 19.95 20.04
N THR A 126 -9.52 19.11 20.09
CA THR A 126 -10.48 19.08 21.18
C THR A 126 -10.75 17.64 21.60
N ASN A 127 -10.92 17.41 22.90
CA ASN A 127 -11.17 16.09 23.47
C ASN A 127 -12.61 15.61 23.16
N CYS A 128 -12.94 14.40 23.58
CA CYS A 128 -14.27 13.82 23.34
C CYS A 128 -15.44 14.56 24.03
N THR A 129 -15.18 15.40 25.04
CA THR A 129 -16.21 16.27 25.67
C THR A 129 -16.42 17.58 24.89
N GLY A 130 -15.55 17.86 23.92
CA GLY A 130 -15.59 19.04 23.07
C GLY A 130 -14.75 20.22 23.56
N GLU A 131 -14.06 20.06 24.69
CA GLU A 131 -13.13 21.02 25.27
C GLU A 131 -11.77 20.97 24.56
N LEU A 132 -10.94 22.01 24.71
CA LEU A 132 -9.60 22.02 24.14
C LEU A 132 -8.73 20.92 24.78
N ALA A 133 -8.09 20.11 23.94
CA ALA A 133 -7.12 19.12 24.37
C ALA A 133 -5.72 19.74 24.31
N ASN A 134 -5.40 20.63 25.26
CA ASN A 134 -4.23 21.50 25.24
C ASN A 134 -3.04 20.99 26.08
N ASP A 135 -3.15 19.83 26.72
CA ASP A 135 -2.10 19.28 27.58
C ASP A 135 -1.89 17.79 27.30
N ARG A 136 -0.74 17.45 26.72
CA ARG A 136 -0.37 16.07 26.38
C ARG A 136 -0.05 15.21 27.59
N SER A 137 0.22 15.82 28.73
CA SER A 137 0.46 15.09 29.97
C SER A 137 -0.83 14.56 30.58
N ILE A 138 -2.01 14.94 30.07
CA ILE A 138 -3.32 14.49 30.54
C ILE A 138 -3.81 13.32 29.71
N PHE A 139 -4.23 12.25 30.38
CA PHE A 139 -4.92 11.14 29.73
C PHE A 139 -6.36 11.55 29.44
N TYR A 140 -6.65 11.94 28.20
CA TYR A 140 -8.01 12.25 27.77
C TYR A 140 -8.79 10.95 27.55
N PRO A 141 -9.84 10.67 28.36
CA PRO A 141 -10.72 9.53 28.12
C PRO A 141 -11.71 9.85 27.00
N GLY A 142 -12.25 8.79 26.40
CA GLY A 142 -13.26 8.89 25.39
C GLY A 142 -13.54 7.54 24.77
N ASN A 143 -14.70 6.98 25.08
CA ASN A 143 -15.20 5.80 24.40
C ASN A 143 -15.39 6.14 22.91
N VAL A 144 -15.03 5.20 22.05
CA VAL A 144 -15.30 5.27 20.61
C VAL A 144 -16.75 5.64 20.36
N ASN A 145 -17.75 5.09 21.06
CA ASN A 145 -19.15 5.40 20.79
C ASN A 145 -19.56 6.84 21.13
N ASP A 146 -19.03 7.40 22.22
CA ASP A 146 -19.44 8.71 22.74
C ASP A 146 -18.57 9.85 22.19
N CYS A 147 -17.40 9.54 21.64
CA CYS A 147 -16.52 10.54 21.04
C CYS A 147 -17.08 11.01 19.69
N ALA A 148 -17.15 12.33 19.48
CA ALA A 148 -17.55 12.88 18.19
C ALA A 148 -16.40 12.78 17.15
N VAL A 149 -16.74 12.68 15.86
CA VAL A 149 -15.76 12.61 14.77
C VAL A 149 -14.78 13.78 14.82
N GLY A 150 -13.48 13.48 14.71
CA GLY A 150 -12.40 14.48 14.74
C GLY A 150 -12.09 15.08 16.11
N ARG A 151 -12.68 14.55 17.19
CA ARG A 151 -12.22 14.77 18.57
C ARG A 151 -11.13 13.75 18.91
N VAL A 152 -10.28 14.10 19.88
CA VAL A 152 -9.10 13.32 20.26
C VAL A 152 -9.26 12.65 21.64
N SER A 153 -8.70 11.46 21.79
CA SER A 153 -8.60 10.75 23.08
C SER A 153 -7.40 9.81 23.09
N LEU A 154 -6.68 9.75 24.22
CA LEU A 154 -5.58 8.81 24.41
C LEU A 154 -6.09 7.39 24.67
N GLU A 155 -7.28 7.26 25.27
CA GLU A 155 -7.97 5.98 25.40
C GLU A 155 -8.25 5.36 24.02
N LEU A 156 -8.67 6.17 23.04
CA LEU A 156 -8.90 5.73 21.66
C LEU A 156 -7.61 5.24 21.00
N MET A 157 -6.49 5.94 21.19
CA MET A 157 -5.20 5.49 20.64
C MET A 157 -4.83 4.10 21.19
N LEU A 158 -4.94 3.92 22.51
CA LEU A 158 -4.65 2.63 23.14
C LEU A 158 -5.59 1.54 22.64
N ALA A 159 -6.89 1.82 22.56
CA ALA A 159 -7.88 0.88 22.08
C ALA A 159 -7.61 0.48 20.62
N GLN A 160 -7.25 1.43 19.75
CA GLN A 160 -6.87 1.15 18.37
C GLN A 160 -5.59 0.31 18.28
N PHE A 161 -4.56 0.67 19.05
CA PHE A 161 -3.31 -0.09 19.12
C PHE A 161 -3.53 -1.53 19.63
N GLN A 162 -4.39 -1.71 20.63
CA GLN A 162 -4.78 -3.02 21.13
C GLN A 162 -5.56 -3.80 20.07
N ALA A 163 -6.54 -3.16 19.44
CA ALA A 163 -7.38 -3.77 18.44
C ALA A 163 -6.56 -4.24 17.23
N ARG A 164 -5.64 -3.42 16.69
CA ARG A 164 -4.76 -3.83 15.56
C ARG A 164 -3.90 -5.06 15.88
N ASN A 165 -3.47 -5.21 17.12
CA ASN A 165 -2.67 -6.36 17.57
C ASN A 165 -3.52 -7.61 17.82
N ASN A 166 -4.78 -7.42 18.21
CA ASN A 166 -5.73 -8.50 18.47
C ASN A 166 -6.57 -8.85 17.22
N ASN A 167 -6.45 -8.08 16.14
CA ASN A 167 -7.23 -8.21 14.92
C ASN A 167 -6.86 -9.47 14.13
N ASN A 168 -7.87 -10.04 13.47
CA ASN A 168 -7.81 -11.19 12.57
C ASN A 168 -8.24 -10.84 11.13
N ASN A 169 -8.49 -9.57 10.84
CA ASN A 169 -8.99 -9.05 9.57
C ASN A 169 -8.03 -8.01 8.97
N TYR A 170 -8.25 -7.65 7.70
CA TYR A 170 -7.42 -6.69 6.96
C TYR A 170 -7.48 -5.25 7.50
N TYR A 171 -8.58 -4.85 8.15
CA TYR A 171 -8.76 -3.52 8.73
C TYR A 171 -9.36 -3.65 10.12
N VAL A 172 -9.00 -2.75 11.04
CA VAL A 172 -9.58 -2.69 12.39
C VAL A 172 -10.97 -2.04 12.31
N SER A 173 -12.00 -2.76 12.73
CA SER A 173 -13.37 -2.25 12.81
C SER A 173 -13.63 -1.49 14.11
N THR A 174 -14.63 -0.61 14.10
CA THR A 174 -15.09 0.10 15.31
C THR A 174 -15.43 -0.88 16.44
N ASP A 175 -16.15 -1.96 16.15
CA ASP A 175 -16.53 -2.98 17.13
C ASP A 175 -15.30 -3.65 17.78
N GLU A 176 -14.23 -3.86 17.01
CA GLU A 176 -12.98 -4.42 17.53
C GLU A 176 -12.23 -3.44 18.44
N ILE A 177 -12.31 -2.13 18.17
CA ILE A 177 -11.75 -1.06 19.02
C ILE A 177 -12.56 -0.96 20.32
N ASP A 178 -13.89 -0.98 20.24
CA ASP A 178 -14.81 -0.90 21.37
C ASP A 178 -14.64 -2.05 22.36
N ALA A 179 -14.24 -3.22 21.86
CA ALA A 179 -13.98 -4.40 22.68
C ALA A 179 -12.67 -4.29 23.49
N GLN A 180 -11.82 -3.29 23.23
CA GLN A 180 -10.56 -3.11 23.93
C GLN A 180 -10.70 -2.31 25.23
N THR A 181 -9.69 -2.42 26.09
CA THR A 181 -9.74 -1.79 27.41
C THR A 181 -9.36 -0.31 27.39
N GLY A 182 -8.63 0.15 26.38
CA GLY A 182 -8.08 1.51 26.33
C GLY A 182 -7.11 1.80 27.47
N ARG A 183 -6.51 0.75 28.06
CA ARG A 183 -5.59 0.82 29.22
C ARG A 183 -4.21 0.29 28.83
N LEU A 184 -3.15 0.92 29.34
CA LEU A 184 -1.81 0.38 29.25
C LEU A 184 -1.63 -0.70 30.31
N ASP A 185 -1.81 -1.96 29.90
CA ASP A 185 -1.49 -3.15 30.69
C ASP A 185 -0.15 -3.79 30.25
N ASP A 186 0.25 -4.86 30.95
CA ASP A 186 1.53 -5.53 30.68
C ASP A 186 1.60 -6.13 29.26
N VAL A 187 0.48 -6.61 28.72
CA VAL A 187 0.41 -7.15 27.35
C VAL A 187 0.61 -6.05 26.33
N THR A 188 -0.12 -4.95 26.47
CA THR A 188 -0.05 -3.76 25.61
C THR A 188 1.35 -3.17 25.63
N LEU A 189 1.99 -3.13 26.80
CA LEU A 189 3.36 -2.65 26.94
C LEU A 189 4.37 -3.51 26.17
N VAL A 190 4.24 -4.84 26.20
CA VAL A 190 5.13 -5.74 25.44
C VAL A 190 5.01 -5.49 23.94
N LEU A 191 3.78 -5.33 23.46
CA LEU A 191 3.50 -5.02 22.05
C LEU A 191 4.05 -3.63 21.67
N LEU A 192 3.82 -2.63 22.53
CA LEU A 192 4.34 -1.27 22.33
C LEU A 192 5.86 -1.26 22.28
N LYS A 193 6.53 -2.03 23.15
CA LYS A 193 7.98 -2.19 23.14
C LYS A 193 8.47 -2.75 21.80
N ARG A 194 7.83 -3.80 21.29
CA ARG A 194 8.19 -4.44 20.01
C ARG A 194 8.13 -3.42 18.87
N ASP A 195 6.99 -2.75 18.71
CA ASP A 195 6.74 -1.83 17.61
C ASP A 195 7.63 -0.57 17.73
N TYR A 196 7.76 -0.02 18.94
CA TYR A 196 8.55 1.17 19.17
C TYR A 196 10.05 0.94 19.01
N MET A 197 10.58 -0.22 19.40
CA MET A 197 11.99 -0.55 19.13
C MET A 197 12.27 -0.62 17.63
N GLN A 198 11.35 -1.16 16.84
CA GLN A 198 11.46 -1.18 15.39
C GLN A 198 11.40 0.23 14.81
N TYR A 199 10.42 1.04 15.21
CA TYR A 199 10.35 2.47 14.87
C TYR A 199 11.65 3.21 15.19
N MET A 200 12.17 3.07 16.40
CA MET A 200 13.38 3.78 16.85
C MET A 200 14.62 3.34 16.08
N SER A 201 14.76 2.04 15.82
CA SER A 201 15.83 1.52 14.97
C SER A 201 15.78 2.16 13.58
N SER A 202 14.59 2.23 12.98
CA SER A 202 14.43 2.81 11.65
C SER A 202 14.67 4.32 11.64
N ARG A 203 14.20 5.03 12.68
CA ARG A 203 14.42 6.47 12.87
C ARG A 203 15.89 6.81 13.07
N HIS A 204 16.62 5.97 13.79
CA HIS A 204 18.06 6.13 14.01
C HIS A 204 18.84 5.91 12.69
N SER A 205 18.53 4.83 11.95
CA SER A 205 19.14 4.56 10.63
C SER A 205 18.74 5.60 9.57
N ASN A 206 17.58 6.24 9.73
CA ASN A 206 17.03 7.21 8.80
C ASN A 206 16.70 8.53 9.54
N PRO A 207 17.70 9.38 9.85
CA PRO A 207 17.53 10.60 10.63
C PRO A 207 16.76 11.69 9.87
N ARG A 208 16.48 11.50 8.58
CA ARG A 208 15.67 12.44 7.80
C ARG A 208 14.20 12.37 8.23
N PRO A 209 13.56 13.52 8.45
CA PRO A 209 12.17 13.56 8.92
C PRO A 209 11.15 13.11 7.87
N VAL A 210 11.50 13.26 6.59
CA VAL A 210 10.66 12.94 5.45
C VAL A 210 11.52 12.18 4.44
N ILE A 211 10.99 11.08 3.91
CA ILE A 211 11.63 10.29 2.86
C ILE A 211 10.62 10.09 1.74
N ARG A 212 11.05 10.34 0.50
CA ARG A 212 10.20 10.27 -0.70
C ARG A 212 10.77 9.26 -1.68
N SER A 213 9.91 8.79 -2.59
CA SER A 213 10.31 7.94 -3.73
C SER A 213 11.23 8.67 -4.72
N SER A 214 11.36 9.99 -4.62
CA SER A 214 12.31 10.80 -5.39
C SER A 214 13.71 10.87 -4.77
N ASP A 215 13.91 10.33 -3.57
CA ASP A 215 15.21 10.37 -2.90
C ASP A 215 16.21 9.42 -3.56
N THR A 216 17.48 9.80 -3.60
CA THR A 216 18.54 9.02 -4.29
C THR A 216 18.70 7.61 -3.73
N GLN A 217 18.53 7.42 -2.42
CA GLN A 217 18.61 6.11 -1.77
C GLN A 217 17.48 5.15 -2.19
N PHE A 218 16.36 5.67 -2.72
CA PHE A 218 15.23 4.85 -3.13
C PHE A 218 15.59 3.89 -4.26
N ALA A 219 16.44 4.32 -5.22
CA ALA A 219 16.93 3.46 -6.30
C ALA A 219 17.64 2.22 -5.77
N THR A 220 18.56 2.39 -4.82
CA THR A 220 19.28 1.26 -4.18
C THR A 220 18.34 0.33 -3.43
N TRP A 221 17.30 0.86 -2.79
CA TRP A 221 16.30 0.03 -2.12
C TRP A 221 15.47 -0.79 -3.10
N LEU A 222 15.08 -0.20 -4.23
CA LEU A 222 14.41 -0.91 -5.30
C LEU A 222 15.28 -2.03 -5.86
N ASP A 223 16.55 -1.77 -6.14
CA ASP A 223 17.50 -2.78 -6.64
C ASP A 223 17.63 -3.97 -5.68
N ASN A 224 17.79 -3.69 -4.39
CA ASN A 224 17.84 -4.73 -3.35
C ASN A 224 16.53 -5.51 -3.23
N ALA A 225 15.38 -4.84 -3.40
CA ALA A 225 14.08 -5.49 -3.32
C ALA A 225 13.79 -6.35 -4.55
N VAL A 226 14.13 -5.91 -5.77
CA VAL A 226 13.93 -6.74 -6.98
C VAL A 226 14.89 -7.92 -7.06
N ALA A 227 15.99 -7.92 -6.30
CA ALA A 227 16.79 -9.12 -6.10
C ALA A 227 15.97 -10.27 -5.47
N ILE A 228 15.03 -9.96 -4.56
CA ILE A 228 14.11 -10.96 -3.98
C ILE A 228 13.26 -11.63 -5.06
N TRP A 229 12.86 -10.91 -6.12
CA TRP A 229 12.15 -11.53 -7.24
C TRP A 229 13.01 -12.51 -8.04
N SER A 230 14.31 -12.27 -8.16
CA SER A 230 15.26 -13.16 -8.85
C SER A 230 15.62 -14.37 -8.01
N ASP A 231 15.92 -14.14 -6.74
CA ASP A 231 16.68 -15.09 -5.91
C ASP A 231 15.78 -15.81 -4.91
N GLY A 232 14.63 -15.21 -4.58
CA GLY A 232 13.81 -15.61 -3.45
C GLY A 232 14.47 -15.29 -2.10
N ILE A 233 13.90 -15.83 -1.02
CA ILE A 233 14.46 -15.80 0.32
C ILE A 233 14.43 -17.22 0.87
N THR A 234 15.60 -17.75 1.20
CA THR A 234 15.73 -18.97 2.01
C THR A 234 15.80 -18.57 3.48
N LEU A 235 14.90 -19.10 4.31
CA LEU A 235 14.86 -18.80 5.73
C LEU A 235 15.92 -19.63 6.49
N PRO A 236 16.29 -19.24 7.72
CA PRO A 236 17.34 -19.92 8.49
C PRO A 236 17.08 -21.41 8.77
N ASP A 237 15.83 -21.86 8.74
CA ASP A 237 15.41 -23.26 8.88
C ASP A 237 15.45 -24.05 7.56
N GLY A 238 15.79 -23.39 6.45
CA GLY A 238 15.85 -23.98 5.11
C GLY A 238 14.51 -24.01 4.38
N GLU A 239 13.41 -23.57 4.99
CA GLU A 239 12.14 -23.40 4.28
C GLU A 239 12.16 -22.09 3.48
N SER A 240 11.60 -22.10 2.27
CA SER A 240 11.48 -20.90 1.43
C SER A 240 10.01 -20.58 1.24
N HIS A 241 9.48 -19.67 2.05
CA HIS A 241 8.13 -19.12 1.83
C HIS A 241 8.10 -18.04 0.74
N VAL A 242 9.24 -17.74 0.11
CA VAL A 242 9.41 -16.67 -0.89
C VAL A 242 10.33 -17.18 -2.02
N PRO A 243 9.82 -17.98 -2.97
CA PRO A 243 10.64 -18.45 -4.08
C PRO A 243 10.97 -17.33 -5.08
N ALA A 244 11.97 -17.58 -5.91
CA ALA A 244 12.22 -16.80 -7.12
C ALA A 244 10.96 -16.82 -8.01
N SER A 245 10.44 -15.63 -8.34
CA SER A 245 9.15 -15.50 -9.03
C SER A 245 9.23 -14.64 -10.30
N TYR A 246 10.01 -13.57 -10.33
CA TYR A 246 10.07 -12.65 -11.47
C TYR A 246 11.52 -12.30 -11.82
N THR A 247 12.18 -13.26 -12.46
CA THR A 247 13.59 -13.18 -12.87
C THR A 247 13.81 -12.20 -14.02
N GLU A 248 15.06 -11.82 -14.27
CA GLU A 248 15.43 -10.97 -15.40
C GLU A 248 15.02 -11.59 -16.76
N ALA A 249 15.14 -12.90 -16.92
CA ALA A 249 14.73 -13.59 -18.13
C ALA A 249 13.21 -13.42 -18.39
N ILE A 250 12.39 -13.59 -17.36
CA ILE A 250 10.94 -13.39 -17.45
C ILE A 250 10.62 -11.93 -17.76
N HIS A 251 11.30 -11.00 -17.10
CA HIS A 251 11.13 -9.58 -17.36
C HIS A 251 11.47 -9.20 -18.80
N ASN A 252 12.55 -9.75 -19.36
CA ASN A 252 12.93 -9.54 -20.75
C ASN A 252 11.85 -10.03 -21.73
N GLN A 253 11.16 -11.15 -21.41
CA GLN A 253 10.01 -11.60 -22.20
C GLN A 253 8.84 -10.62 -22.11
N VAL A 254 8.52 -10.10 -20.93
CA VAL A 254 7.46 -9.07 -20.77
C VAL A 254 7.75 -7.85 -21.63
N ILE A 255 8.98 -7.33 -21.61
CA ILE A 255 9.37 -6.16 -22.42
C ILE A 255 9.24 -6.44 -23.91
N ALA A 256 9.76 -7.58 -24.37
CA ALA A 256 9.66 -7.98 -25.77
C ALA A 256 8.20 -8.15 -26.22
N GLU A 257 7.37 -8.78 -25.39
CA GLU A 257 5.95 -8.98 -25.67
C GLU A 257 5.15 -7.66 -25.61
N ALA A 258 5.60 -6.66 -24.84
CA ALA A 258 5.05 -5.30 -24.88
C ALA A 258 5.39 -4.53 -26.17
N GLY A 259 6.24 -5.10 -27.03
CA GLY A 259 6.66 -4.47 -28.30
C GLY A 259 7.73 -3.41 -28.12
N ILE A 260 8.44 -3.41 -26.99
CA ILE A 260 9.54 -2.47 -26.71
C ILE A 260 10.84 -3.06 -27.27
N ASP A 261 11.45 -2.35 -28.22
CA ASP A 261 12.79 -2.68 -28.71
C ASP A 261 13.85 -2.00 -27.83
N ARG A 262 14.53 -2.80 -27.01
CA ARG A 262 15.59 -2.35 -26.10
C ARG A 262 16.77 -1.68 -26.80
N HIS A 263 16.94 -1.88 -28.11
CA HIS A 263 18.00 -1.24 -28.88
C HIS A 263 17.59 0.12 -29.46
N ALA A 264 16.28 0.43 -29.50
CA ALA A 264 15.74 1.64 -30.12
C ALA A 264 15.30 2.70 -29.09
N GLU A 265 14.92 2.30 -27.88
CA GLU A 265 14.48 3.19 -26.81
C GLU A 265 15.64 3.43 -25.81
N ALA A 266 15.94 4.70 -25.55
CA ALA A 266 17.23 5.22 -25.07
C ALA A 266 17.90 4.49 -23.87
N GLU A 267 19.24 4.46 -23.90
CA GLU A 267 20.13 3.96 -22.82
C GLU A 267 19.93 4.66 -21.46
N ASP A 268 19.26 5.82 -21.42
CA ASP A 268 19.18 6.68 -20.23
C ASP A 268 18.01 6.39 -19.27
N ASP A 269 17.00 5.58 -19.66
CA ASP A 269 15.90 5.16 -18.78
C ASP A 269 15.42 3.73 -19.10
N PRO A 270 16.16 2.70 -18.67
CA PRO A 270 15.84 1.31 -18.99
C PRO A 270 14.54 0.85 -18.31
N TYR A 271 13.71 0.13 -19.07
CA TYR A 271 12.55 -0.61 -18.54
C TYR A 271 13.01 -1.78 -17.67
N THR A 272 13.39 -1.49 -16.42
CA THR A 272 13.91 -2.45 -15.44
C THR A 272 12.82 -2.95 -14.49
N ARG A 273 13.13 -4.03 -13.78
CA ARG A 273 12.31 -4.52 -12.67
C ARG A 273 12.17 -3.48 -11.56
N ALA A 274 13.24 -2.72 -11.27
CA ALA A 274 13.23 -1.65 -10.29
C ALA A 274 12.24 -0.53 -10.69
N ARG A 275 12.17 -0.18 -11.98
CA ARG A 275 11.19 0.77 -12.51
C ARG A 275 9.75 0.26 -12.41
N LEU A 276 9.51 -1.03 -12.70
CA LEU A 276 8.19 -1.64 -12.48
C LEU A 276 7.79 -1.54 -11.00
N LEU A 277 8.70 -1.88 -10.08
CA LEU A 277 8.46 -1.79 -8.64
C LEU A 277 8.20 -0.35 -8.19
N GLN A 278 8.95 0.62 -8.71
CA GLN A 278 8.75 2.04 -8.47
C GLN A 278 7.37 2.52 -8.92
N ALA A 279 6.96 2.18 -10.14
CA ALA A 279 5.64 2.50 -10.66
C ALA A 279 4.53 1.90 -9.78
N TRP A 280 4.74 0.68 -9.29
CA TRP A 280 3.80 0.01 -8.40
C TRP A 280 3.69 0.71 -7.04
N ILE A 281 4.81 0.98 -6.38
CA ILE A 281 4.86 1.70 -5.09
C ILE A 281 4.28 3.12 -5.22
N GLY A 282 4.57 3.81 -6.32
CA GLY A 282 4.02 5.15 -6.59
C GLY A 282 2.51 5.15 -6.84
N GLY A 283 1.99 4.10 -7.49
CA GLY A 283 0.54 3.93 -7.68
C GLY A 283 -0.19 3.52 -6.39
N GLU A 284 0.53 2.95 -5.43
CA GLU A 284 0.02 2.57 -4.12
C GLU A 284 -0.15 3.76 -3.17
N SER A 285 0.83 4.67 -3.11
CA SER A 285 0.66 5.95 -2.41
C SER A 285 1.62 7.02 -2.94
N PRO A 286 1.12 8.25 -3.19
CA PRO A 286 1.99 9.39 -3.48
C PRO A 286 2.69 9.94 -2.23
N HIS A 287 2.37 9.42 -1.05
CA HIS A 287 2.88 9.85 0.23
C HIS A 287 3.60 8.71 0.94
N HIS A 288 4.83 8.98 1.32
CA HIS A 288 5.68 8.05 2.04
C HIS A 288 6.10 8.67 3.37
N TRP A 289 6.98 7.98 4.07
CA TRP A 289 7.54 8.36 5.37
C TRP A 289 7.48 9.85 5.73
N GLY A 290 6.78 10.16 6.83
CA GLY A 290 6.70 11.52 7.37
C GLY A 290 5.86 12.49 6.52
N THR A 291 5.12 12.00 5.54
CA THR A 291 4.20 12.80 4.72
C THR A 291 2.78 12.27 4.79
N ASN A 292 1.80 13.16 4.81
CA ASN A 292 0.39 12.86 4.60
C ASN A 292 -0.24 13.97 3.77
N ALA A 293 -1.25 13.64 2.95
CA ALA A 293 -2.12 14.66 2.36
C ALA A 293 -3.47 14.70 3.07
N ALA A 294 -4.01 15.91 3.13
CA ALA A 294 -5.36 16.16 3.59
C ALA A 294 -6.40 15.58 2.62
N ALA A 295 -7.47 15.03 3.18
CA ALA A 295 -8.67 14.71 2.43
C ALA A 295 -9.26 15.99 1.80
N THR A 296 -9.37 16.00 0.46
CA THR A 296 -10.33 16.67 -0.46
C THR A 296 -10.88 18.09 -0.20
N GLU A 297 -10.60 18.75 0.93
CA GLU A 297 -11.10 20.06 1.33
C GLU A 297 -9.93 20.97 1.76
N GLY A 298 -9.01 21.21 0.84
CA GLY A 298 -8.46 22.56 0.66
C GLY A 298 -7.33 23.07 1.55
N GLN A 299 -6.70 22.29 2.43
CA GLN A 299 -5.39 22.68 3.00
C GLN A 299 -4.48 21.44 3.11
N PRO A 300 -3.23 21.47 2.62
CA PRO A 300 -2.32 20.34 2.78
C PRO A 300 -2.09 20.06 4.26
N TYR A 301 -2.19 18.80 4.66
CA TYR A 301 -1.76 18.42 6.00
C TYR A 301 -0.25 18.59 6.10
N GLN A 302 0.26 19.03 7.26
CA GLN A 302 1.69 19.29 7.44
C GLN A 302 2.47 17.98 7.36
N PRO A 303 3.56 17.89 6.58
CA PRO A 303 4.54 16.83 6.73
C PRO A 303 4.95 16.77 8.20
N THR A 304 4.60 15.67 8.87
CA THR A 304 4.99 15.47 10.25
C THR A 304 6.35 14.80 10.24
N PRO A 305 7.41 15.43 10.76
CA PRO A 305 8.77 14.92 10.67
C PRO A 305 9.00 13.54 11.32
N TYR A 306 7.98 12.99 12.00
CA TYR A 306 8.15 11.82 12.85
C TYR A 306 7.02 10.79 12.80
N ARG A 307 5.77 11.15 12.44
CA ARG A 307 4.66 10.17 12.32
C ARG A 307 4.99 9.20 11.19
N ILE A 308 5.41 7.99 11.55
CA ILE A 308 5.78 6.93 10.61
C ILE A 308 4.74 5.84 10.74
N THR A 309 4.14 5.52 9.63
CA THR A 309 3.12 4.50 9.47
C THR A 309 3.76 3.31 8.77
N GLU A 310 3.40 2.13 9.23
CA GLU A 310 3.84 0.83 8.72
C GLU A 310 3.15 0.42 7.41
N GLY A 311 2.28 1.27 6.83
CA GLY A 311 1.54 0.97 5.60
C GLY A 311 0.08 1.40 5.66
N ALA A 312 -0.82 0.48 5.33
CA ALA A 312 -2.26 0.73 5.25
C ALA A 312 -2.97 0.48 6.57
N ASP A 313 -3.02 1.48 7.46
CA ASP A 313 -3.96 1.49 8.59
C ASP A 313 -4.52 2.88 8.89
N GLU A 314 -5.74 2.88 9.43
CA GLU A 314 -6.69 3.93 9.80
C GLU A 314 -7.04 5.00 8.75
N HIS A 315 -6.15 5.28 7.78
CA HIS A 315 -6.30 6.38 6.83
C HIS A 315 -6.00 6.16 5.37
N GLY A 316 -5.68 4.93 5.02
CA GLY A 316 -4.92 4.70 3.81
C GLY A 316 -3.46 4.98 4.10
N SER A 317 -2.71 3.91 3.98
CA SER A 317 -1.65 3.87 3.01
C SER A 317 -0.54 4.90 3.02
N LEU A 318 0.11 5.08 4.17
CA LEU A 318 1.26 5.97 4.29
C LEU A 318 2.54 5.14 4.49
N SER A 319 3.18 4.66 3.43
CA SER A 319 4.50 4.03 3.48
C SER A 319 4.93 3.67 2.05
N PHE A 320 6.14 3.13 1.90
CA PHE A 320 6.62 2.50 0.68
C PHE A 320 5.95 1.14 0.40
N SER A 321 5.37 0.50 1.42
CA SER A 321 4.53 -0.69 1.24
C SER A 321 3.13 -0.41 1.78
N GLN A 322 2.13 -1.01 1.16
CA GLN A 322 0.72 -0.87 1.54
C GLN A 322 0.18 -2.09 2.27
N LEU A 323 1.10 -2.87 2.81
CA LEU A 323 0.76 -4.05 3.57
C LEU A 323 0.09 -3.62 4.87
N VAL A 324 -1.02 -4.29 5.18
CA VAL A 324 -1.77 -4.03 6.41
C VAL A 324 -1.04 -4.67 7.60
N TYR A 325 -1.05 -4.00 8.75
CA TYR A 325 -0.38 -4.42 9.98
C TYR A 325 -0.62 -5.90 10.36
N PRO A 326 -1.86 -6.45 10.24
CA PRO A 326 -2.13 -7.84 10.61
C PRO A 326 -1.38 -8.87 9.76
N LEU A 327 -0.92 -8.52 8.55
CA LEU A 327 -0.12 -9.43 7.71
C LEU A 327 1.25 -9.75 8.30
N ARG A 328 1.75 -8.96 9.25
CA ARG A 328 3.02 -9.23 9.95
C ARG A 328 2.83 -9.62 11.41
N TYR A 329 1.92 -8.94 12.12
CA TYR A 329 1.80 -9.10 13.58
C TYR A 329 0.47 -9.70 14.03
N GLY A 330 -0.50 -9.87 13.13
CA GLY A 330 -1.83 -10.35 13.47
C GLY A 330 -1.83 -11.84 13.81
N THR A 331 -2.49 -12.23 14.91
CA THR A 331 -2.40 -13.61 15.41
C THR A 331 -2.99 -14.68 14.47
N ARG A 332 -3.91 -14.31 13.57
CA ARG A 332 -4.52 -15.22 12.58
C ARG A 332 -4.39 -14.78 11.12
N SER A 333 -3.84 -13.59 10.88
CA SER A 333 -3.67 -13.02 9.53
C SER A 333 -2.21 -12.86 9.17
N ALA A 334 -1.29 -13.08 10.12
CA ALA A 334 0.12 -12.97 9.88
C ALA A 334 0.54 -13.96 8.81
N CYS A 335 1.04 -13.41 7.71
CA CYS A 335 1.54 -14.19 6.62
C CYS A 335 2.87 -14.84 7.02
N ALA A 336 2.99 -16.15 6.77
CA ALA A 336 4.19 -16.92 7.11
C ALA A 336 5.45 -16.31 6.48
N ALA A 337 5.40 -15.97 5.19
CA ALA A 337 6.51 -15.34 4.48
C ALA A 337 6.96 -14.04 5.13
N LEU A 338 6.02 -13.15 5.47
CA LEU A 338 6.36 -11.89 6.11
C LEU A 338 6.88 -12.13 7.52
N THR A 339 6.25 -13.01 8.31
CA THR A 339 6.59 -13.34 9.72
C THR A 339 7.97 -13.97 9.85
N ALA A 340 8.40 -14.76 8.87
CA ALA A 340 9.68 -15.43 8.91
C ALA A 340 10.88 -14.53 8.56
N THR A 341 10.65 -13.38 7.90
CA THR A 341 11.71 -12.40 7.67
C THR A 341 12.04 -11.60 8.93
N ASP A 342 13.23 -11.01 9.00
CA ASP A 342 13.65 -10.05 10.04
C ASP A 342 13.38 -8.59 9.65
N LEU A 343 12.68 -8.37 8.52
CA LEU A 343 12.40 -7.06 7.96
C LEU A 343 11.55 -6.20 8.91
N ASN A 344 11.92 -4.92 8.98
CA ASN A 344 11.29 -3.93 9.85
C ASN A 344 10.22 -3.13 9.09
N LEU A 345 8.96 -3.23 9.51
CA LEU A 345 7.83 -2.52 8.89
C LEU A 345 7.90 -0.98 9.05
N TYR A 346 8.70 -0.47 9.97
CA TYR A 346 8.93 0.96 10.10
C TYR A 346 10.20 1.41 9.40
N ASP A 347 10.97 0.54 8.72
CA ASP A 347 12.15 0.94 7.93
C ASP A 347 11.77 1.10 6.45
N PRO A 348 12.18 2.19 5.78
CA PRO A 348 11.69 2.49 4.45
C PRO A 348 12.30 1.56 3.40
N ALA A 349 13.55 1.12 3.59
CA ALA A 349 14.19 0.16 2.70
C ALA A 349 13.56 -1.23 2.86
N ASP A 350 13.30 -1.64 4.10
CA ASP A 350 12.65 -2.92 4.39
C ASP A 350 11.18 -2.93 3.98
N GLN A 351 10.49 -1.79 4.00
CA GLN A 351 9.13 -1.67 3.45
C GLN A 351 9.09 -1.97 1.95
N VAL A 352 10.04 -1.43 1.17
CA VAL A 352 10.17 -1.78 -0.26
C VAL A 352 10.40 -3.28 -0.44
N LYS A 353 11.24 -3.90 0.40
CA LYS A 353 11.46 -5.36 0.38
C LYS A 353 10.23 -6.15 0.80
N LEU A 354 9.55 -5.77 1.87
CA LEU A 354 8.33 -6.43 2.37
C LEU A 354 7.27 -6.48 1.28
N PHE A 355 7.14 -5.41 0.48
CA PHE A 355 6.27 -5.40 -0.69
C PHE A 355 6.64 -6.51 -1.69
N THR A 356 7.93 -6.65 -2.03
CA THR A 356 8.39 -7.71 -2.94
C THR A 356 8.26 -9.11 -2.36
N VAL A 357 8.44 -9.28 -1.04
CA VAL A 357 8.19 -10.53 -0.30
C VAL A 357 6.73 -10.92 -0.41
N TYR A 358 5.81 -9.98 -0.14
CA TYR A 358 4.37 -10.22 -0.23
C TYR A 358 3.92 -10.60 -1.65
N LEU A 359 4.50 -9.98 -2.67
CA LEU A 359 4.19 -10.30 -4.06
C LEU A 359 4.73 -11.68 -4.50
N SER A 360 5.79 -12.16 -3.86
CA SER A 360 6.49 -13.40 -4.21
C SER A 360 6.21 -14.58 -3.28
N SER A 361 5.45 -14.34 -2.22
CA SER A 361 5.16 -15.34 -1.20
C SER A 361 4.45 -16.56 -1.76
N GLU A 362 4.72 -17.73 -1.19
CA GLU A 362 3.90 -18.92 -1.41
C GLU A 362 2.56 -18.82 -0.70
N SER A 363 1.57 -19.51 -1.26
CA SER A 363 0.28 -19.73 -0.63
C SER A 363 0.34 -21.04 0.18
N THR A 364 0.97 -21.02 1.36
CA THR A 364 0.94 -22.06 2.39
C THR A 364 -0.20 -21.92 3.45
N ASP A 365 -1.18 -22.83 3.47
CA ASP A 365 -2.25 -22.98 4.50
C ASP A 365 -3.03 -21.69 4.91
N ASP A 366 -3.84 -21.71 5.98
CA ASP A 366 -4.88 -20.72 6.34
C ASP A 366 -4.39 -19.28 6.62
N HIS A 367 -3.09 -19.00 6.43
CA HIS A 367 -2.42 -17.72 6.73
C HIS A 367 -1.66 -17.15 5.51
N ASN A 368 -2.29 -17.24 4.32
CA ASN A 368 -1.63 -16.95 3.04
C ASN A 368 -1.46 -15.48 2.70
N CYS A 369 -0.20 -15.08 2.45
CA CYS A 369 0.03 -13.99 1.52
C CYS A 369 -0.41 -14.45 0.12
N PRO A 370 -1.14 -13.63 -0.65
CA PRO A 370 -1.64 -14.02 -1.96
C PRO A 370 -0.50 -14.34 -2.96
N GLY A 371 0.59 -13.56 -3.00
CA GLY A 371 1.75 -13.86 -3.83
C GLY A 371 1.50 -13.76 -5.35
N GLY A 372 1.01 -12.63 -5.86
CA GLY A 372 0.62 -12.49 -7.26
C GLY A 372 1.71 -12.80 -8.30
N MET A 373 2.97 -12.44 -8.03
CA MET A 373 4.09 -12.77 -8.90
C MET A 373 4.40 -14.27 -8.87
N ASN A 374 4.39 -14.86 -7.67
CA ASN A 374 4.57 -16.31 -7.52
C ASN A 374 3.48 -17.09 -8.28
N GLN A 375 2.21 -16.72 -8.09
CA GLN A 375 1.08 -17.32 -8.79
C GLN A 375 1.18 -17.18 -10.31
N ALA A 376 1.69 -16.06 -10.82
CA ALA A 376 1.84 -15.84 -12.26
C ALA A 376 2.99 -16.63 -12.89
N PHE A 377 4.13 -16.73 -12.20
CA PHE A 377 5.39 -17.06 -12.86
C PHE A 377 6.12 -18.27 -12.28
N ALA A 378 6.07 -18.49 -10.96
CA ALA A 378 6.64 -19.68 -10.35
C ALA A 378 5.68 -20.87 -10.43
N HIS A 379 4.38 -20.66 -10.16
CA HIS A 379 3.36 -21.70 -10.31
C HIS A 379 2.62 -21.70 -11.65
N ASN A 380 2.66 -20.60 -12.39
CA ASN A 380 1.89 -20.44 -13.64
C ASN A 380 0.37 -20.70 -13.49
N ASN A 381 -0.18 -20.35 -12.33
CA ASN A 381 -1.59 -20.53 -11.97
C ASN A 381 -2.50 -19.43 -12.53
N LEU A 382 -1.96 -18.26 -12.87
CA LEU A 382 -2.76 -17.14 -13.41
C LEU A 382 -2.88 -17.18 -14.94
N GLY A 383 -1.95 -17.83 -15.63
CA GLY A 383 -2.01 -18.02 -17.08
C GLY A 383 -3.13 -18.98 -17.48
N THR A 384 -3.86 -18.65 -18.55
CA THR A 384 -4.90 -19.52 -19.12
C THR A 384 -4.86 -19.49 -20.65
N ASN A 385 -5.54 -20.46 -21.25
CA ASN A 385 -5.71 -20.49 -22.69
C ASN A 385 -6.73 -19.42 -23.11
N TYR A 386 -6.58 -18.88 -24.31
CA TYR A 386 -7.65 -18.09 -24.89
C TYR A 386 -8.86 -19.03 -25.07
N GLU A 387 -9.97 -18.73 -24.39
CA GLU A 387 -11.19 -19.56 -24.41
C GLU A 387 -11.83 -19.48 -25.80
N LEU A 388 -11.28 -20.24 -26.77
CA LEU A 388 -11.68 -20.23 -28.18
C LEU A 388 -12.77 -21.28 -28.51
N ALA A 389 -13.18 -22.11 -27.54
CA ALA A 389 -14.16 -23.18 -27.77
C ALA A 389 -15.62 -22.68 -27.73
N ASP A 390 -16.49 -23.30 -28.53
CA ASP A 390 -17.93 -23.00 -28.70
C ASP A 390 -18.77 -23.37 -27.47
N THR A 391 -18.65 -22.59 -26.40
CA THR A 391 -19.61 -22.60 -25.29
C THR A 391 -20.40 -21.30 -25.33
N ALA A 392 -21.73 -21.39 -25.44
CA ALA A 392 -22.57 -20.21 -25.60
C ALA A 392 -22.45 -19.25 -24.40
N GLY A 393 -22.11 -17.98 -24.69
CA GLY A 393 -22.24 -16.86 -23.74
C GLY A 393 -20.96 -16.38 -23.05
N GLU A 394 -19.86 -17.12 -23.11
CA GLU A 394 -18.59 -16.76 -22.45
C GLU A 394 -17.37 -17.27 -23.22
N ASN A 395 -17.11 -16.74 -24.42
CA ASN A 395 -15.89 -17.06 -25.16
C ASN A 395 -15.35 -15.86 -25.95
N ILE A 396 -14.09 -15.94 -26.39
CA ILE A 396 -13.39 -14.91 -27.18
C ILE A 396 -13.02 -15.43 -28.56
N HIS A 397 -13.93 -16.19 -29.20
CA HIS A 397 -13.72 -16.79 -30.53
C HIS A 397 -13.49 -15.76 -31.64
N ASP A 398 -13.92 -14.52 -31.41
CA ASP A 398 -13.69 -13.39 -32.29
C ASP A 398 -12.29 -12.77 -32.09
N LEU A 399 -11.48 -13.20 -31.12
CA LEU A 399 -10.11 -12.74 -31.01
C LEU A 399 -9.25 -13.35 -32.12
N VAL A 400 -8.61 -12.51 -32.94
CA VAL A 400 -7.86 -12.91 -34.14
C VAL A 400 -6.36 -12.89 -33.87
N ARG A 401 -5.85 -11.80 -33.28
CA ARG A 401 -4.42 -11.62 -32.96
C ARG A 401 -4.22 -10.47 -31.97
N ILE A 402 -2.96 -10.27 -31.58
CA ILE A 402 -2.51 -9.13 -30.78
C ILE A 402 -1.71 -8.21 -31.71
N VAL A 403 -1.81 -6.89 -31.54
CA VAL A 403 -0.96 -5.94 -32.31
C VAL A 403 0.52 -6.23 -32.03
N GLY A 404 1.35 -6.26 -33.07
CA GLY A 404 2.76 -6.64 -32.97
C GLY A 404 3.02 -8.16 -33.01
N LYS A 405 1.98 -8.99 -33.10
CA LYS A 405 2.10 -10.44 -33.31
C LYS A 405 1.35 -10.90 -34.55
N ASP A 406 2.01 -11.73 -35.35
CA ASP A 406 1.43 -12.31 -36.58
C ASP A 406 0.37 -13.39 -36.30
N THR A 407 0.40 -14.00 -35.11
CA THR A 407 -0.58 -15.01 -34.68
C THR A 407 -0.93 -14.86 -33.20
N LEU A 408 -2.15 -15.28 -32.83
CA LEU A 408 -2.65 -15.19 -31.45
C LEU A 408 -1.99 -16.17 -30.48
N GLY A 409 -1.39 -17.26 -30.96
CA GLY A 409 -1.00 -18.38 -30.10
C GLY A 409 -2.20 -19.07 -29.44
N THR A 410 -1.97 -19.91 -28.44
CA THR A 410 -3.03 -20.68 -27.75
C THR A 410 -3.29 -20.23 -26.32
N ALA A 411 -2.37 -19.47 -25.72
CA ALA A 411 -2.39 -19.12 -24.32
C ALA A 411 -1.78 -17.75 -24.07
N GLU A 412 -2.08 -17.21 -22.89
CA GLU A 412 -1.54 -15.94 -22.44
C GLU A 412 -0.02 -15.94 -22.30
N ASP A 413 0.56 -14.81 -22.68
CA ASP A 413 1.99 -14.57 -22.62
C ASP A 413 2.43 -13.93 -21.28
N HIS A 414 3.71 -13.65 -21.11
CA HIS A 414 4.24 -13.06 -19.88
C HIS A 414 3.69 -11.66 -19.60
N TYR A 415 3.42 -10.85 -20.63
CA TYR A 415 2.77 -9.54 -20.48
C TYR A 415 1.40 -9.67 -19.82
N GLU A 416 0.56 -10.60 -20.30
CA GLU A 416 -0.77 -10.85 -19.73
C GLU A 416 -0.70 -11.48 -18.33
N LYS A 417 0.29 -12.36 -18.10
CA LYS A 417 0.55 -12.90 -16.75
C LYS A 417 0.98 -11.81 -15.78
N LEU A 418 1.82 -10.86 -16.19
CA LEU A 418 2.17 -9.70 -15.38
C LEU A 418 0.92 -8.84 -15.09
N ALA A 419 0.07 -8.60 -16.09
CA ALA A 419 -1.18 -7.88 -15.90
C ALA A 419 -2.05 -8.52 -14.80
N LYS A 420 -2.11 -9.86 -14.79
CA LYS A 420 -2.82 -10.63 -13.77
C LYS A 420 -2.12 -10.66 -12.42
N ALA A 421 -0.78 -10.72 -12.38
CA ALA A 421 -0.02 -10.62 -11.14
C ALA A 421 -0.31 -9.30 -10.41
N VAL A 422 -0.32 -8.19 -11.13
CA VAL A 422 -0.66 -6.86 -10.60
C VAL A 422 -2.12 -6.76 -10.20
N PHE A 423 -3.02 -7.32 -11.00
CA PHE A 423 -4.44 -7.43 -10.65
C PHE A 423 -4.62 -8.17 -9.32
N TYR A 424 -3.87 -9.25 -9.11
CA TYR A 424 -4.06 -10.16 -7.99
C TYR A 424 -3.82 -9.50 -6.64
N TYR A 425 -2.85 -8.59 -6.58
CA TYR A 425 -2.55 -7.79 -5.39
C TYR A 425 -3.78 -7.06 -4.82
N ASN A 426 -4.63 -6.51 -5.68
CA ASN A 426 -5.81 -5.73 -5.29
C ASN A 426 -7.14 -6.51 -5.42
N SER A 427 -7.14 -7.85 -5.36
CA SER A 427 -8.37 -8.62 -5.55
C SER A 427 -8.43 -9.99 -4.87
N ALA A 428 -9.64 -10.37 -4.47
CA ALA A 428 -9.99 -11.75 -4.16
C ALA A 428 -10.45 -12.54 -5.43
N HIS A 429 -9.46 -13.14 -6.11
CA HIS A 429 -9.44 -14.48 -6.73
C HIS A 429 -10.39 -14.84 -7.91
N ARG A 430 -11.66 -14.40 -7.99
CA ARG A 430 -12.64 -15.15 -8.83
C ARG A 430 -12.50 -15.07 -10.35
N TRP A 431 -11.95 -13.98 -10.91
CA TRP A 431 -11.86 -13.83 -12.38
C TRP A 431 -10.57 -14.40 -12.97
N ILE A 432 -9.52 -14.53 -12.18
CA ILE A 432 -8.19 -14.91 -12.67
C ILE A 432 -7.62 -16.17 -11.99
N GLN A 433 -8.37 -16.79 -11.07
CA GLN A 433 -7.98 -18.04 -10.43
C GLN A 433 -9.07 -19.11 -10.50
N GLY A 434 -8.65 -20.35 -10.25
CA GLY A 434 -9.50 -21.51 -10.18
C GLY A 434 -10.02 -21.98 -11.54
N PRO A 435 -10.99 -22.90 -11.56
CA PRO A 435 -11.52 -23.50 -12.79
C PRO A 435 -12.19 -22.51 -13.75
N THR A 436 -12.55 -21.32 -13.25
CA THR A 436 -13.25 -20.27 -14.01
C THR A 436 -12.33 -19.12 -14.40
N ARG A 437 -11.00 -19.29 -14.30
CA ARG A 437 -10.03 -18.24 -14.65
C ARG A 437 -10.17 -17.83 -16.11
N LYS A 438 -10.35 -16.55 -16.35
CA LYS A 438 -10.54 -15.96 -17.68
C LYS A 438 -9.24 -15.35 -18.20
N SER A 439 -9.07 -15.32 -19.52
CA SER A 439 -7.94 -14.63 -20.12
C SER A 439 -8.07 -13.11 -19.95
N TRP A 440 -6.96 -12.38 -19.99
CA TRP A 440 -6.92 -10.93 -19.93
C TRP A 440 -7.81 -10.26 -20.99
N PRO A 441 -7.73 -10.62 -22.30
CA PRO A 441 -8.64 -10.07 -23.30
C PRO A 441 -10.11 -10.39 -23.01
N PHE A 442 -10.44 -11.56 -22.46
CA PHE A 442 -11.81 -11.84 -22.02
C PHE A 442 -12.27 -10.84 -20.95
N ILE A 443 -11.43 -10.58 -19.95
CA ILE A 443 -11.74 -9.65 -18.87
C ILE A 443 -11.98 -8.25 -19.43
N LEU A 444 -11.15 -7.76 -20.35
CA LEU A 444 -11.33 -6.45 -20.99
C LEU A 444 -12.58 -6.37 -21.88
N LYS A 445 -12.95 -7.47 -22.55
CA LYS A 445 -14.15 -7.52 -23.40
C LYS A 445 -15.44 -7.40 -22.57
N TYR A 446 -15.49 -8.08 -21.42
CA TYR A 446 -16.74 -8.25 -20.66
C TYR A 446 -16.84 -7.40 -19.38
N LYS A 447 -15.73 -6.83 -18.90
CA LYS A 447 -15.73 -5.97 -17.70
C LYS A 447 -15.67 -4.50 -18.08
N GLN A 448 -16.07 -3.67 -17.14
CA GLN A 448 -16.25 -2.24 -17.33
C GLN A 448 -15.23 -1.44 -16.52
N TYR A 449 -14.70 -0.42 -17.17
CA TYR A 449 -13.93 0.62 -16.51
C TYR A 449 -14.84 1.62 -15.82
N ARG A 450 -14.44 2.05 -14.63
CA ARG A 450 -14.97 3.22 -13.94
C ARG A 450 -13.82 3.96 -13.27
N ALA A 451 -13.65 5.23 -13.61
CA ALA A 451 -12.59 6.07 -13.06
C ALA A 451 -12.66 6.14 -11.53
N ASP A 452 -13.88 6.29 -10.99
CA ASP A 452 -14.21 6.44 -9.58
C ASP A 452 -14.31 5.11 -8.80
N SER A 453 -14.02 3.97 -9.43
CA SER A 453 -14.09 2.68 -8.76
C SER A 453 -13.08 2.56 -7.61
N THR A 454 -13.54 2.13 -6.44
CA THR A 454 -12.71 1.78 -5.27
C THR A 454 -12.68 0.28 -4.98
N GLY A 455 -13.40 -0.53 -5.77
CA GLY A 455 -13.44 -1.98 -5.62
C GLY A 455 -14.10 -2.67 -6.81
N ASN A 456 -13.87 -3.98 -6.91
CA ASN A 456 -14.50 -4.81 -7.95
C ASN A 456 -16.00 -4.98 -7.68
N SER A 457 -16.82 -4.96 -8.73
CA SER A 457 -18.26 -5.20 -8.63
C SER A 457 -18.71 -6.22 -9.68
N THR A 458 -19.20 -7.36 -9.23
CA THR A 458 -19.81 -8.38 -10.10
C THR A 458 -21.18 -7.92 -10.63
N ARG A 459 -21.95 -7.16 -9.85
CA ARG A 459 -23.28 -6.66 -10.23
C ARG A 459 -23.23 -5.70 -11.42
N THR A 460 -22.25 -4.80 -11.43
CA THR A 460 -22.08 -3.79 -12.49
C THR A 460 -20.94 -4.15 -13.45
N ASN A 461 -20.36 -5.34 -13.32
CA ASN A 461 -19.18 -5.79 -14.05
C ASN A 461 -17.98 -4.83 -13.98
N VAL A 462 -17.87 -4.00 -12.95
CA VAL A 462 -16.79 -3.03 -12.82
C VAL A 462 -15.54 -3.74 -12.32
N CYS A 463 -14.43 -3.55 -13.03
CA CYS A 463 -13.14 -4.16 -12.67
C CYS A 463 -12.14 -3.11 -12.16
N HIS A 464 -12.15 -2.85 -10.86
CA HIS A 464 -11.17 -1.97 -10.22
C HIS A 464 -9.75 -2.51 -10.36
N SER A 465 -9.54 -3.81 -10.18
CA SER A 465 -8.20 -4.42 -10.26
C SER A 465 -7.63 -4.41 -11.69
N CYS A 466 -8.49 -4.39 -12.72
CA CYS A 466 -8.07 -4.17 -14.10
C CYS A 466 -7.58 -2.74 -14.31
N LYS A 467 -8.36 -1.75 -13.83
CA LYS A 467 -7.96 -0.34 -13.83
C LYS A 467 -6.60 -0.19 -13.17
N TYR A 468 -6.45 -0.73 -11.96
CA TYR A 468 -5.23 -0.68 -11.19
C TYR A 468 -4.04 -1.29 -11.96
N SER A 469 -4.19 -2.52 -12.47
CA SER A 469 -3.14 -3.20 -13.26
C SER A 469 -2.71 -2.43 -14.52
N ILE A 470 -3.66 -1.85 -15.25
CA ILE A 470 -3.36 -1.04 -16.44
C ILE A 470 -2.68 0.28 -16.03
N GLN A 471 -3.09 0.92 -14.93
CA GLN A 471 -2.48 2.17 -14.46
C GLN A 471 -1.01 1.96 -14.07
N ILE A 472 -0.69 0.92 -13.29
CA ILE A 472 0.70 0.60 -12.92
C ILE A 472 1.53 0.31 -14.18
N ARG A 473 1.01 -0.52 -15.09
CA ARG A 473 1.75 -0.86 -16.33
C ARG A 473 1.87 0.32 -17.29
N ARG A 474 0.90 1.25 -17.31
CA ARG A 474 0.99 2.49 -18.08
C ARG A 474 2.08 3.41 -17.54
N GLU A 475 2.21 3.51 -16.22
CA GLU A 475 3.28 4.30 -15.59
C GLU A 475 4.65 3.65 -15.86
N PHE A 476 4.72 2.33 -15.79
CA PHE A 476 5.94 1.57 -16.04
C PHE A 476 6.36 1.59 -17.52
N LEU A 477 5.49 1.14 -18.43
CA LEU A 477 5.79 0.94 -19.85
C LEU A 477 5.59 2.21 -20.68
N GLY A 478 4.79 3.16 -20.20
CA GLY A 478 4.32 4.28 -21.00
C GLY A 478 2.97 4.00 -21.67
N ARG A 479 2.36 5.04 -22.23
CA ARG A 479 1.05 4.94 -22.88
C ARG A 479 1.12 4.02 -24.10
N ASP A 480 2.13 4.19 -24.95
CA ASP A 480 2.17 3.59 -26.29
C ASP A 480 2.39 2.06 -26.30
N HIS A 481 2.65 1.47 -25.14
CA HIS A 481 2.90 0.04 -24.97
C HIS A 481 1.77 -0.70 -24.25
N LEU A 482 0.62 -0.04 -24.05
CA LEU A 482 -0.60 -0.74 -23.64
C LEU A 482 -1.11 -1.60 -24.79
N ARG A 483 -1.63 -2.78 -24.46
CA ARG A 483 -1.91 -3.82 -25.45
C ARG A 483 -3.23 -3.59 -26.17
N THR A 484 -3.17 -3.69 -27.50
CA THR A 484 -4.33 -3.71 -28.39
C THR A 484 -4.56 -5.11 -28.95
N TYR A 485 -5.82 -5.56 -28.87
CA TYR A 485 -6.27 -6.83 -29.42
C TYR A 485 -7.04 -6.60 -30.72
N ILE A 486 -6.93 -7.54 -31.66
CA ILE A 486 -7.60 -7.51 -32.95
C ILE A 486 -8.72 -8.53 -32.94
N TRP A 487 -9.95 -8.07 -33.14
CA TRP A 487 -11.17 -8.86 -33.04
C TRP A 487 -11.89 -8.94 -34.38
N ALA A 488 -12.45 -10.07 -34.76
CA ALA A 488 -13.23 -10.24 -35.98
C ALA A 488 -14.52 -9.38 -35.89
N GLY A 489 -14.69 -8.48 -36.85
CA GLY A 489 -15.85 -7.59 -36.92
C GLY A 489 -16.95 -8.07 -37.87
N GLY A 490 -16.58 -8.85 -38.89
CA GLY A 490 -17.47 -9.42 -39.89
C GLY A 490 -16.97 -9.18 -41.31
N ARG A 491 -17.89 -8.92 -42.24
CA ARG A 491 -17.59 -8.55 -43.64
C ARG A 491 -18.20 -7.20 -43.99
N TYR A 492 -17.51 -6.45 -44.85
CA TYR A 492 -18.07 -5.23 -45.43
C TYR A 492 -19.29 -5.57 -46.30
N PRO A 493 -20.36 -4.75 -46.27
CA PRO A 493 -21.48 -4.95 -47.18
C PRO A 493 -21.03 -4.77 -48.63
N LEU A 494 -21.66 -5.45 -49.59
CA LEU A 494 -21.33 -5.26 -51.01
C LEU A 494 -21.76 -3.87 -51.52
N VAL A 495 -22.88 -3.36 -50.97
CA VAL A 495 -23.52 -2.12 -51.37
C VAL A 495 -23.84 -1.31 -50.12
N LEU A 496 -23.58 -0.01 -50.17
CA LEU A 496 -23.89 0.97 -49.13
C LEU A 496 -25.38 1.34 -49.15
N PRO A 497 -25.91 1.95 -48.07
CA PRO A 497 -27.31 2.36 -47.98
C PRO A 497 -27.76 3.34 -49.06
N ASP A 498 -26.83 4.12 -49.63
CA ASP A 498 -27.07 5.06 -50.74
C ASP A 498 -27.11 4.36 -52.12
N GLY A 499 -26.95 3.04 -52.17
CA GLY A 499 -26.94 2.24 -53.39
C GLY A 499 -25.58 2.16 -54.10
N THR A 500 -24.53 2.80 -53.57
CA THR A 500 -23.19 2.73 -54.15
C THR A 500 -22.44 1.46 -53.71
N ALA A 501 -21.49 0.97 -54.52
CA ALA A 501 -20.68 -0.18 -54.14
C ALA A 501 -19.72 0.19 -53.00
N HIS A 502 -19.63 -0.65 -51.96
CA HIS A 502 -18.65 -0.44 -50.89
C HIS A 502 -17.25 -0.76 -51.44
N PRO A 503 -16.23 0.11 -51.26
CA PRO A 503 -14.88 -0.12 -51.80
C PRO A 503 -14.26 -1.47 -51.42
N ASN A 504 -14.52 -1.91 -50.18
CA ASN A 504 -14.06 -3.19 -49.63
C ASN A 504 -15.15 -4.28 -49.60
N GLY A 505 -16.21 -4.17 -50.40
CA GLY A 505 -17.38 -5.04 -50.31
C GLY A 505 -17.04 -6.53 -50.30
N GLY A 506 -17.60 -7.27 -49.33
CA GLY A 506 -17.36 -8.71 -49.16
C GLY A 506 -16.05 -9.09 -48.48
N GLN A 507 -15.10 -8.16 -48.29
CA GLN A 507 -13.87 -8.38 -47.55
C GLN A 507 -14.14 -8.46 -46.04
N ALA A 508 -13.32 -9.23 -45.32
CA ALA A 508 -13.38 -9.28 -43.86
C ALA A 508 -12.82 -7.99 -43.25
N TRP A 509 -13.36 -7.59 -42.10
CA TRP A 509 -12.81 -6.49 -41.31
C TRP A 509 -12.70 -6.91 -39.85
N CYS A 510 -11.76 -6.27 -39.16
CA CYS A 510 -11.50 -6.48 -37.76
C CYS A 510 -11.58 -5.18 -36.97
N LEU A 511 -11.79 -5.30 -35.66
CA LEU A 511 -11.86 -4.24 -34.68
C LEU A 511 -10.56 -4.21 -33.88
N ALA A 512 -9.87 -3.07 -33.82
CA ALA A 512 -8.82 -2.84 -32.84
C ALA A 512 -9.46 -2.38 -31.51
N TYR A 513 -9.28 -3.16 -30.44
CA TYR A 513 -9.77 -2.79 -29.11
C TYR A 513 -8.91 -3.45 -28.04
N GLY A 514 -8.48 -2.69 -27.04
CA GLY A 514 -7.72 -3.21 -25.92
C GLY A 514 -7.68 -2.28 -24.72
N GLU A 515 -6.52 -2.24 -24.06
CA GLU A 515 -6.35 -1.56 -22.77
C GLU A 515 -6.57 -0.03 -22.88
N HIS A 516 -6.23 0.57 -24.02
CA HIS A 516 -6.45 2.00 -24.29
C HIS A 516 -7.92 2.39 -24.34
N GLU A 517 -8.70 1.69 -25.14
CA GLU A 517 -10.14 1.93 -25.26
C GLU A 517 -10.82 1.66 -23.93
N TRP A 518 -10.43 0.56 -23.27
CA TRP A 518 -11.00 0.14 -22.01
C TRP A 518 -10.82 1.18 -20.91
N ILE A 519 -9.60 1.66 -20.66
CA ILE A 519 -9.33 2.67 -19.62
C ILE A 519 -9.89 4.06 -19.99
N SER A 520 -10.23 4.28 -21.26
CA SER A 520 -10.94 5.48 -21.72
C SER A 520 -12.47 5.38 -21.51
N GLY A 521 -12.97 4.26 -20.97
CA GLY A 521 -14.39 4.03 -20.72
C GLY A 521 -15.18 3.56 -21.94
N VAL A 522 -14.50 3.23 -23.04
CA VAL A 522 -15.16 2.63 -24.21
C VAL A 522 -15.34 1.14 -23.95
N THR A 523 -16.58 0.66 -24.02
CA THR A 523 -16.86 -0.79 -23.93
C THR A 523 -16.65 -1.45 -25.29
N PHE A 524 -16.34 -2.75 -25.28
CA PHE A 524 -16.19 -3.54 -26.50
C PHE A 524 -17.43 -3.43 -27.41
N ASP A 525 -18.63 -3.63 -26.84
CA ASP A 525 -19.88 -3.55 -27.60
C ASP A 525 -20.11 -2.17 -28.22
N SER A 526 -19.68 -1.11 -27.54
CA SER A 526 -19.75 0.25 -28.05
C SER A 526 -18.79 0.44 -29.23
N ALA A 527 -17.52 0.06 -29.08
CA ALA A 527 -16.53 0.14 -30.16
C ALA A 527 -16.96 -0.68 -31.39
N MET A 528 -17.43 -1.91 -31.17
CA MET A 528 -17.94 -2.79 -32.21
C MET A 528 -19.17 -2.19 -32.92
N SER A 529 -20.13 -1.65 -32.17
CA SER A 529 -21.36 -1.08 -32.74
C SER A 529 -21.10 0.21 -33.53
N GLN A 530 -20.23 1.10 -33.03
CA GLN A 530 -19.82 2.32 -33.74
C GLN A 530 -19.11 1.97 -35.05
N THR A 531 -18.13 1.08 -34.99
CA THR A 531 -17.37 0.63 -36.15
C THR A 531 -18.29 -0.02 -37.18
N ARG A 532 -19.20 -0.90 -36.75
CA ARG A 532 -20.17 -1.56 -37.63
C ARG A 532 -21.09 -0.57 -38.34
N ARG A 533 -21.53 0.49 -37.67
CA ARG A 533 -22.33 1.56 -38.29
C ARG A 533 -21.55 2.29 -39.39
N ILE A 534 -20.30 2.65 -39.10
CA ILE A 534 -19.39 3.30 -40.07
C ILE A 534 -19.14 2.39 -41.28
N VAL A 535 -18.77 1.13 -41.03
CA VAL A 535 -18.58 0.09 -42.06
C VAL A 535 -19.81 -0.10 -42.93
N ASN A 536 -21.00 0.03 -42.34
CA ASN A 536 -22.27 -0.10 -43.05
C ASN A 536 -22.77 1.22 -43.69
N GLY A 537 -21.97 2.30 -43.67
CA GLY A 537 -22.34 3.60 -44.25
C GLY A 537 -23.44 4.35 -43.51
N ASN A 538 -23.71 4.00 -42.26
CA ASN A 538 -24.73 4.65 -41.42
C ASN A 538 -24.12 5.23 -40.12
N PRO A 539 -23.07 6.07 -40.18
CA PRO A 539 -22.44 6.61 -38.98
C PRO A 539 -23.37 7.60 -38.26
N ASN A 540 -23.39 7.53 -36.93
CA ASN A 540 -23.92 8.60 -36.11
C ASN A 540 -22.86 9.68 -35.90
N ALA A 541 -23.30 10.91 -35.61
CA ALA A 541 -22.38 11.97 -35.19
C ALA A 541 -21.58 11.53 -33.95
N GLY A 542 -20.25 11.58 -34.04
CA GLY A 542 -19.35 11.19 -32.95
C GLY A 542 -18.94 9.71 -32.94
N ASP A 543 -19.44 8.89 -33.86
CA ASP A 543 -18.94 7.51 -33.99
C ASP A 543 -17.45 7.52 -34.34
N HIS A 544 -16.68 6.65 -33.66
CA HIS A 544 -15.27 6.43 -33.95
C HIS A 544 -15.06 5.13 -34.71
N ASN A 545 -14.19 5.17 -35.73
CA ASN A 545 -13.88 3.99 -36.54
C ASN A 545 -12.68 3.24 -35.94
N TYR A 546 -12.95 2.09 -35.32
CA TYR A 546 -11.90 1.20 -34.81
C TYR A 546 -11.57 0.07 -35.80
N ALA A 547 -12.06 0.15 -37.06
CA ALA A 547 -11.80 -0.87 -38.06
C ALA A 547 -10.31 -0.92 -38.44
N THR A 548 -9.80 -2.14 -38.60
CA THR A 548 -8.42 -2.43 -38.98
C THR A 548 -8.37 -3.70 -39.83
N THR A 549 -7.19 -3.98 -40.41
CA THR A 549 -6.94 -5.23 -41.13
C THR A 549 -6.89 -6.39 -40.16
N CYS A 550 -7.48 -7.52 -40.56
CA CYS A 550 -7.40 -8.74 -39.76
C CYS A 550 -6.01 -9.40 -39.79
N ASN A 551 -5.27 -9.16 -40.86
CA ASN A 551 -3.90 -9.66 -41.05
C ASN A 551 -2.90 -8.81 -40.29
#